data_AF-A0A7N0TAT2-F1
#
_entry.id   AF-A0A7N0TAT2-F1
#
_cell.length_a   1.000
_cell.length_b   1.000
_cell.length_c   1.000
_cell.angle_alpha   90.00
_cell.angle_beta   90.00
_cell.angle_gamma   90.00
#
_symmetry.space_group_name_H-M   'P 1'
#
loop_
_entity.id
_entity.type
_entity.pdbx_description
1 polymer ?
#
loop_
_entity_poly.entity_id
_entity_poly.type
_entity_poly.pdbx_seq_one_letter_code
_entity_poly.pdbx_strand_id
1 'polypeptide(L)'
;MQNAVNISDSRRPVKAPKTIGELKARMVHATLSVRDWKEVFDYSSTGLLEIPVSDDALLKKINQWPENPPEFKEACEEYVRQTEKLAVKLVELISLSLALGADRLKVWSNAEYESPEHRAILNPEKDRISIPFFFNSANYTMVEPLEELISDERPSKYKAYN
;
A
#
# COMPACT_ATOMS: atom_id res chain seq x y z
N MET A 1 15.19 -30.77 3.24
CA MET A 1 14.04 -30.94 2.32
C MET A 1 12.76 -30.84 3.14
N GLN A 2 12.15 -29.65 3.20
CA GLN A 2 10.77 -29.48 3.66
C GLN A 2 10.09 -28.47 2.73
N ASN A 3 8.89 -28.86 2.30
CA ASN A 3 8.23 -28.41 1.09
C ASN A 3 7.83 -26.93 1.12
N ALA A 4 8.31 -26.18 0.14
CA ALA A 4 7.69 -24.92 -0.28
C ALA A 4 6.32 -25.27 -0.90
N VAL A 5 5.23 -24.88 -0.23
CA VAL A 5 3.91 -24.94 -0.86
C VAL A 5 3.82 -23.75 -1.81
N ASN A 6 3.83 -24.06 -3.11
CA ASN A 6 3.69 -23.10 -4.20
C ASN A 6 2.44 -22.23 -4.02
N ILE A 7 2.66 -20.92 -4.01
CA ILE A 7 1.62 -19.88 -4.05
C ILE A 7 1.13 -19.79 -5.49
N SER A 8 0.35 -20.78 -5.95
CA SER A 8 -0.28 -20.73 -7.28
C SER A 8 -1.61 -21.46 -7.39
N ASP A 9 -2.21 -21.92 -6.29
CA ASP A 9 -3.51 -22.61 -6.35
C ASP A 9 -4.66 -21.67 -5.97
N SER A 10 -5.00 -20.76 -6.89
CA SER A 10 -6.22 -19.92 -6.84
C SER A 10 -7.50 -20.69 -7.18
N ARG A 11 -7.44 -22.02 -7.34
CA ARG A 11 -8.58 -22.86 -7.76
C ARG A 11 -9.27 -23.63 -6.64
N ARG A 12 -8.86 -23.47 -5.38
CA ARG A 12 -9.61 -24.02 -4.23
C ARG A 12 -10.39 -22.91 -3.53
N PRO A 13 -11.67 -23.12 -3.17
CA PRO A 13 -12.36 -22.23 -2.26
C PRO A 13 -11.60 -22.24 -0.93
N VAL A 14 -10.84 -21.18 -0.68
CA VAL A 14 -10.18 -20.97 0.62
C VAL A 14 -11.31 -20.59 1.57
N LYS A 15 -11.65 -21.50 2.49
CA LYS A 15 -12.59 -21.21 3.57
C LYS A 15 -12.16 -19.93 4.29
N ALA A 16 -13.11 -19.04 4.59
CA ALA A 16 -12.81 -17.80 5.29
C ALA A 16 -12.06 -18.09 6.61
N PRO A 17 -11.00 -17.33 6.93
CA PRO A 17 -10.28 -17.49 8.19
C PRO A 17 -11.21 -17.17 9.36
N LYS A 18 -11.16 -17.96 10.43
CA LYS A 18 -11.99 -17.73 11.62
C LYS A 18 -11.46 -16.59 12.48
N THR A 19 -10.15 -16.38 12.46
CA THR A 19 -9.46 -15.37 13.28
C THR A 19 -8.31 -14.74 12.51
N ILE A 20 -7.85 -13.57 12.97
CA ILE A 20 -6.64 -12.90 12.45
C ILE A 20 -5.41 -13.83 12.54
N GLY A 21 -5.38 -14.73 13.54
CA GLY A 21 -4.35 -15.75 13.71
C GLY A 21 -4.14 -16.68 12.52
N GLU A 22 -5.19 -16.96 11.76
CA GLU A 22 -5.15 -17.90 10.64
C GLU A 22 -4.65 -17.26 9.33
N LEU A 23 -4.61 -15.92 9.27
CA LEU A 23 -4.06 -15.17 8.13
C LEU A 23 -2.52 -15.13 8.14
N LYS A 24 -1.90 -15.46 9.29
CA LYS A 24 -0.46 -15.37 9.58
C LYS A 24 0.45 -16.19 8.65
N ALA A 25 -0.07 -17.17 7.91
CA ALA A 25 0.75 -18.13 7.17
C ALA A 25 1.25 -17.64 5.79
N ARG A 26 0.91 -16.42 5.34
CA ARG A 26 0.97 -16.12 3.89
C ARG A 26 1.80 -14.92 3.44
N MET A 27 2.42 -14.15 4.33
CA MET A 27 3.11 -12.94 3.90
C MET A 27 4.42 -12.70 4.65
N VAL A 28 5.50 -13.26 4.12
CA VAL A 28 6.86 -12.91 4.51
C VAL A 28 7.30 -11.79 3.58
N HIS A 29 7.45 -10.57 4.10
CA HIS A 29 8.13 -9.49 3.37
C HIS A 29 9.63 -9.80 3.33
N ALA A 30 10.14 -10.12 2.14
CA ALA A 30 11.56 -10.33 1.88
C ALA A 30 12.17 -9.02 1.37
N THR A 31 12.53 -8.11 2.28
CA THR A 31 13.23 -6.87 1.86
C THR A 31 14.74 -6.96 2.08
N LEU A 32 15.25 -7.86 2.94
CA LEU A 32 16.69 -8.09 3.16
C LEU A 32 17.08 -9.54 3.53
N SER A 33 16.27 -10.55 3.19
CA SER A 33 16.47 -11.95 3.62
C SER A 33 16.46 -12.18 5.15
N VAL A 34 16.14 -11.15 5.95
CA VAL A 34 15.95 -11.21 7.40
C VAL A 34 14.45 -11.11 7.68
N ARG A 35 13.94 -11.94 8.60
CA ARG A 35 12.53 -11.90 8.99
C ARG A 35 12.27 -10.72 9.93
N ASP A 36 11.28 -9.92 9.60
CA ASP A 36 10.75 -8.91 10.52
C ASP A 36 9.95 -9.57 11.64
N TRP A 37 10.15 -9.11 12.87
CA TRP A 37 9.37 -9.57 14.03
C TRP A 37 8.01 -8.85 14.08
N LYS A 38 7.16 -9.13 13.09
CA LYS A 38 5.83 -8.53 12.94
C LYS A 38 4.83 -9.51 12.32
N GLU A 39 3.55 -9.24 12.57
CA GLU A 39 2.44 -9.89 11.91
C GLU A 39 1.67 -8.82 11.11
N VAL A 40 1.20 -9.18 9.91
CA VAL A 40 0.58 -8.22 9.00
C VAL A 40 -0.75 -8.76 8.50
N PHE A 41 -1.75 -7.87 8.49
CA PHE A 41 -3.04 -8.06 7.84
C PHE A 41 -3.21 -6.95 6.80
N ASP A 42 -3.24 -7.34 5.52
CA ASP A 42 -3.43 -6.41 4.41
C ASP A 42 -4.81 -6.59 3.79
N TYR A 43 -5.43 -5.45 3.46
CA TYR A 43 -6.70 -5.39 2.76
C TYR A 43 -6.74 -4.14 1.87
N SER A 44 -7.47 -4.23 0.75
CA SER A 44 -7.72 -3.12 -0.17
C SER A 44 -9.03 -2.41 0.17
N SER A 45 -9.11 -1.09 -0.03
CA SER A 45 -10.36 -0.34 0.09
C SER A 45 -11.45 -0.81 -0.89
N THR A 46 -11.04 -1.26 -2.07
CA THR A 46 -11.94 -1.70 -3.15
C THR A 46 -12.38 -3.17 -3.02
N GLY A 47 -11.83 -3.91 -2.06
CA GLY A 47 -12.06 -5.36 -1.94
C GLY A 47 -11.30 -6.23 -2.94
N LEU A 48 -10.71 -5.63 -3.98
CA LEU A 48 -9.95 -6.29 -5.04
C LEU A 48 -8.63 -5.54 -5.26
N LEU A 49 -7.52 -6.22 -5.02
CA LEU A 49 -6.19 -5.75 -5.37
C LEU A 49 -5.75 -6.42 -6.67
N GLU A 50 -5.47 -5.62 -7.69
CA GLU A 50 -4.90 -6.07 -8.95
C GLU A 50 -3.40 -5.74 -8.97
N ILE A 51 -2.57 -6.78 -8.97
CA ILE A 51 -1.12 -6.66 -8.96
C ILE A 51 -0.59 -7.06 -10.34
N PRO A 52 0.07 -6.16 -11.08
CA PRO A 52 0.77 -6.52 -12.30
C PRO A 52 1.87 -7.55 -12.01
N VAL A 53 1.84 -8.68 -12.72
CA VAL A 53 2.89 -9.72 -12.64
C VAL A 53 3.76 -9.72 -13.89
N SER A 54 3.18 -9.31 -15.02
CA SER A 54 3.84 -9.04 -16.30
C SER A 54 2.95 -8.15 -17.16
N ASP A 55 3.45 -7.70 -18.32
CA ASP A 55 2.75 -6.81 -19.25
C ASP A 55 1.30 -7.28 -19.58
N ASP A 56 1.09 -8.59 -19.71
CA ASP A 56 -0.23 -9.17 -20.05
C ASP A 56 -0.93 -9.89 -18.88
N ALA A 57 -0.41 -9.81 -17.65
CA ALA A 57 -0.93 -10.61 -16.54
C ALA A 57 -1.15 -9.82 -15.25
N LEU A 58 -2.38 -9.88 -14.74
CA LEU A 58 -2.78 -9.33 -13.44
C LEU A 58 -3.09 -10.44 -12.46
N LEU A 59 -2.42 -10.41 -11.30
CA LEU A 59 -2.80 -11.20 -10.15
C LEU A 59 -3.93 -10.48 -9.40
N LYS A 60 -5.10 -11.11 -9.38
CA LYS A 60 -6.28 -10.62 -8.66
C LYS A 60 -6.32 -11.23 -7.26
N LYS A 61 -6.23 -10.38 -6.23
CA LYS A 61 -6.39 -10.77 -4.83
C LYS A 61 -7.64 -10.14 -4.26
N ILE A 62 -8.53 -10.96 -3.71
CA ILE A 62 -9.74 -10.50 -3.02
C ILE A 62 -9.43 -10.42 -1.52
N ASN A 63 -9.96 -9.40 -0.85
CA ASN A 63 -9.83 -9.27 0.60
C ASN A 63 -10.34 -10.52 1.32
N GLN A 64 -9.61 -10.94 2.35
CA GLN A 64 -10.00 -12.04 3.23
C GLN A 64 -10.31 -11.47 4.60
N TRP A 65 -11.57 -11.61 5.04
CA TRP A 65 -12.02 -11.08 6.33
C TRP A 65 -12.14 -12.21 7.35
N PRO A 66 -11.69 -11.99 8.60
CA PRO A 66 -11.93 -12.95 9.67
C PRO A 66 -13.42 -12.98 10.04
N GLU A 67 -13.94 -14.17 10.38
CA GLU A 67 -15.30 -14.30 10.91
C GLU A 67 -15.45 -13.66 12.30
N ASN A 68 -14.37 -13.62 13.09
CA ASN A 68 -14.36 -13.04 14.43
C ASN A 68 -13.20 -12.04 14.63
N PRO A 69 -13.47 -10.85 15.21
CA PRO A 69 -14.79 -10.36 15.62
C PRO A 69 -15.65 -9.97 14.39
N PRO A 70 -16.98 -10.13 14.44
CA PRO A 70 -17.85 -9.88 13.27
C PRO A 70 -17.82 -8.42 12.81
N GLU A 71 -17.53 -7.48 13.72
CA GLU A 71 -17.40 -6.04 13.43
C GLU A 71 -16.07 -5.67 12.76
N PHE A 72 -15.12 -6.62 12.66
CA PHE A 72 -13.76 -6.33 12.19
C PHE A 72 -13.75 -5.72 10.80
N LYS A 73 -14.52 -6.30 9.88
CA LYS A 73 -14.62 -5.82 8.49
C LYS A 73 -15.16 -4.38 8.46
N GLU A 74 -16.29 -4.14 9.13
CA GLU A 74 -16.95 -2.84 9.14
C GLU A 74 -16.04 -1.75 9.73
N ALA A 75 -15.36 -2.06 10.85
CA ALA A 75 -14.40 -1.14 11.47
C ALA A 75 -13.23 -0.80 10.53
N CYS A 76 -12.69 -1.79 9.82
CA CYS A 76 -11.61 -1.61 8.85
C CYS A 76 -12.04 -0.77 7.64
N GLU A 77 -13.24 -1.00 7.11
CA GLU A 77 -13.81 -0.24 5.99
C GLU A 77 -14.11 1.21 6.39
N GLU A 78 -14.68 1.43 7.59
CA GLU A 78 -14.93 2.77 8.12
C GLU A 78 -13.64 3.56 8.34
N TYR A 79 -12.62 2.92 8.94
CA TYR A 79 -11.30 3.54 9.13
C TYR A 79 -10.70 4.00 7.80
N VAL A 80 -10.73 3.14 6.78
CA VAL A 80 -10.22 3.47 5.43
C VAL A 80 -10.98 4.64 4.83
N ARG A 81 -12.31 4.62 4.90
CA ARG A 81 -13.16 5.70 4.37
C ARG A 81 -12.85 7.07 4.97
N GLN A 82 -12.60 7.12 6.28
CA GLN A 82 -12.24 8.37 6.96
C GLN A 82 -10.82 8.80 6.65
N THR A 83 -9.89 7.85 6.58
CA THR A 83 -8.48 8.13 6.29
C THR A 83 -8.29 8.59 4.84
N GLU A 84 -9.05 8.04 3.89
CA GLU A 84 -9.07 8.47 2.50
C GLU A 84 -9.55 9.93 2.37
N LYS A 85 -10.63 10.30 3.07
CA LYS A 85 -11.10 11.70 3.12
C LYS A 85 -10.04 12.65 3.67
N LEU A 86 -9.29 12.21 4.69
CA LEU A 86 -8.19 12.98 5.25
C LEU A 86 -7.03 13.09 4.25
N ALA A 87 -6.67 11.98 3.60
CA ALA A 87 -5.59 11.92 2.64
C ALA A 87 -5.84 12.85 1.44
N VAL A 88 -7.06 12.85 0.88
CA VAL A 88 -7.45 13.77 -0.20
C VAL A 88 -7.27 15.23 0.23
N LYS A 89 -7.76 15.61 1.41
CA LYS A 89 -7.58 16.98 1.93
C LYS A 89 -6.11 17.35 2.13
N LEU A 90 -5.30 16.42 2.62
CA LEU A 90 -3.86 16.65 2.79
C LEU A 90 -3.17 16.85 1.43
N VAL A 91 -3.49 16.02 0.43
CA VAL A 91 -2.95 16.18 -0.92
C VAL A 91 -3.40 17.50 -1.53
N GLU A 92 -4.68 17.87 -1.42
CA GLU A 92 -5.19 19.18 -1.87
C GLU A 92 -4.41 20.34 -1.24
N LEU A 93 -4.19 20.32 0.08
CA LEU A 93 -3.45 21.37 0.78
C LEU A 93 -1.98 21.43 0.38
N ILE A 94 -1.33 20.29 0.20
CA ILE A 94 0.07 20.25 -0.21
C ILE A 94 0.19 20.73 -1.67
N SER A 95 -0.70 20.31 -2.55
CA SER A 95 -0.75 20.81 -3.93
C SER A 95 -0.97 22.33 -3.98
N LEU A 96 -1.92 22.86 -3.19
CA LEU A 96 -2.10 24.31 -3.06
C LEU A 96 -0.84 25.02 -2.57
N SER A 97 -0.13 24.45 -1.60
CA SER A 97 1.12 25.04 -1.07
C SER A 97 2.25 25.09 -2.10
N LEU A 98 2.21 24.18 -3.08
CA LEU A 98 3.15 24.09 -4.19
C LEU A 98 2.67 24.84 -5.45
N ALA A 99 1.51 25.51 -5.38
CA ALA A 99 0.81 26.08 -6.53
C ALA A 99 0.53 25.08 -7.67
N LEU A 100 0.39 23.80 -7.31
CA LEU A 100 0.09 22.69 -8.23
C LEU A 100 -1.42 22.38 -8.18
N GLY A 101 -1.96 21.86 -9.29
CA GLY A 101 -3.23 21.15 -9.25
C GLY A 101 -3.20 20.00 -8.23
N ALA A 102 -4.36 19.64 -7.67
CA ALA A 102 -4.50 18.67 -6.58
C ALA A 102 -4.07 17.24 -6.98
N ASP A 103 -2.77 16.96 -7.04
CA ASP A 103 -2.28 15.63 -7.31
C ASP A 103 -0.80 15.44 -6.84
N ARG A 104 -0.57 14.31 -6.11
CA ARG A 104 0.64 13.60 -5.55
C ARG A 104 2.06 14.24 -5.60
N LEU A 105 2.94 13.72 -4.74
CA LEU A 105 3.96 14.58 -4.13
C LEU A 105 5.41 14.40 -4.59
N LYS A 106 5.95 13.21 -4.85
CA LYS A 106 7.43 13.09 -5.04
C LYS A 106 7.88 13.24 -6.49
N VAL A 107 7.45 12.32 -7.35
CA VAL A 107 7.84 12.32 -8.78
C VAL A 107 7.22 13.52 -9.48
N TRP A 108 5.95 13.78 -9.21
CA TRP A 108 5.21 14.93 -9.72
C TRP A 108 5.81 16.27 -9.27
N SER A 109 6.37 16.37 -8.06
CA SER A 109 7.05 17.60 -7.62
C SER A 109 8.49 17.77 -8.14
N ASN A 110 8.97 16.91 -9.03
CA ASN A 110 10.35 16.93 -9.51
C ASN A 110 11.37 16.96 -8.34
N ALA A 111 11.09 16.16 -7.30
CA ALA A 111 11.87 16.02 -6.06
C ALA A 111 11.87 17.24 -5.10
N GLU A 112 10.88 18.13 -5.14
CA GLU A 112 10.68 19.10 -4.03
C GLU A 112 10.24 18.40 -2.74
N TYR A 113 9.49 17.30 -2.88
CA TYR A 113 9.06 16.49 -1.74
C TYR A 113 9.87 15.21 -1.66
N GLU A 114 10.68 15.09 -0.61
CA GLU A 114 11.43 13.86 -0.32
C GLU A 114 10.69 12.97 0.69
N SER A 115 10.62 11.68 0.37
CA SER A 115 10.13 10.68 1.32
C SER A 115 11.25 10.30 2.28
N PRO A 116 11.11 10.55 3.60
CA PRO A 116 12.13 10.21 4.57
C PRO A 116 12.19 8.70 4.82
N GLU A 117 13.42 8.19 4.99
CA GLU A 117 13.66 6.83 5.47
C GLU A 117 13.11 6.66 6.90
N HIS A 118 12.42 5.55 7.16
CA HIS A 118 11.81 5.27 8.46
C HIS A 118 11.89 3.79 8.83
N ARG A 119 12.03 3.49 10.13
CA ARG A 119 12.05 2.12 10.67
C ARG A 119 11.27 2.01 11.97
N ALA A 120 10.59 0.89 12.18
CA ALA A 120 10.02 0.52 13.47
C ALA A 120 11.02 -0.34 14.26
N ILE A 121 11.24 -0.02 15.54
CA ILE A 121 12.14 -0.77 16.42
C ILE A 121 11.30 -1.56 17.42
N LEU A 122 11.70 -2.82 17.67
CA LEU A 122 11.05 -3.68 18.65
C LEU A 122 11.19 -3.11 20.07
N ASN A 123 10.09 -3.12 20.81
CA ASN A 123 10.11 -2.95 22.26
C ASN A 123 9.87 -4.33 22.91
N PRO A 124 10.82 -4.87 23.69
CA PRO A 124 10.68 -6.19 24.29
C PRO A 124 9.67 -6.25 25.46
N GLU A 125 9.28 -5.11 26.02
CA GLU A 125 8.37 -5.03 27.17
C GLU A 125 6.92 -4.80 26.78
N LYS A 126 6.67 -4.27 25.57
CA LYS A 126 5.34 -3.83 25.15
C LYS A 126 5.11 -4.09 23.67
N ASP A 127 4.01 -4.76 23.39
CA ASP A 127 3.51 -4.93 22.03
C ASP A 127 3.04 -3.60 21.43
N ARG A 128 3.22 -3.46 20.12
CA ARG A 128 2.77 -2.29 19.35
C ARG A 128 1.89 -2.75 18.20
N ILE A 129 0.70 -2.14 18.11
CA ILE A 129 -0.22 -2.29 16.99
C ILE A 129 -0.24 -0.98 16.20
N SER A 130 -0.20 -1.07 14.87
CA SER A 130 -0.36 0.09 13.98
C SER A 130 -1.10 -0.31 12.72
N ILE A 131 -1.92 0.60 12.19
CA ILE A 131 -2.72 0.40 10.97
C ILE A 131 -2.29 1.46 9.94
N PRO A 132 -1.20 1.21 9.17
CA PRO A 132 -0.76 2.16 8.15
C PRO A 132 -1.77 2.20 7.00
N PHE A 133 -2.00 3.40 6.45
CA PHE A 133 -2.78 3.62 5.24
C PHE A 133 -1.85 4.09 4.12
N PHE A 134 -1.95 3.45 2.95
CA PHE A 134 -1.15 3.78 1.79
C PHE A 134 -2.04 4.40 0.72
N PHE A 135 -1.82 5.67 0.42
CA PHE A 135 -2.50 6.40 -0.64
C PHE A 135 -1.68 6.32 -1.93
N ASN A 136 -2.03 5.36 -2.78
CA ASN A 136 -1.30 5.08 -4.00
C ASN A 136 -1.99 5.63 -5.24
N SER A 137 -1.21 5.78 -6.30
CA SER A 137 -1.74 6.03 -7.63
C SER A 137 -2.55 4.86 -8.16
N ALA A 138 -3.52 5.13 -9.01
CA ALA A 138 -4.12 4.05 -9.80
C ALA A 138 -3.05 3.47 -10.75
N ASN A 139 -3.03 2.15 -10.92
CA ASN A 139 -2.05 1.41 -11.74
C ASN A 139 -2.13 1.70 -13.26
N TYR A 140 -2.99 2.63 -13.67
CA TYR A 140 -3.08 3.12 -15.05
C TYR A 140 -2.68 4.60 -15.14
N THR A 141 -2.33 5.23 -14.02
CA THR A 141 -1.92 6.63 -14.01
C THR A 141 -0.45 6.74 -14.39
N MET A 142 -0.17 7.37 -15.53
CA MET A 142 1.18 7.80 -15.85
C MET A 142 1.69 8.79 -14.79
N VAL A 143 2.79 8.45 -14.15
CA VAL A 143 3.46 9.26 -13.14
C VAL A 143 4.69 9.92 -13.77
N GLU A 144 4.66 11.26 -13.92
CA GLU A 144 5.76 12.04 -14.47
C GLU A 144 5.81 13.45 -13.85
N PRO A 145 6.99 14.10 -13.78
CA PRO A 145 7.09 15.44 -13.19
C PRO A 145 6.17 16.45 -13.88
N LEU A 146 5.50 17.29 -13.09
CA LEU A 146 4.58 18.30 -13.61
C LEU A 146 5.34 19.30 -14.49
N GLU A 147 4.74 19.66 -15.63
CA GLU A 147 5.36 20.57 -16.60
C GLU A 147 5.70 21.93 -15.97
N GLU A 148 4.87 22.42 -15.03
CA GLU A 148 5.12 23.70 -14.35
C GLU A 148 6.36 23.68 -13.44
N LEU A 149 6.90 22.49 -13.15
CA LEU A 149 8.09 22.28 -12.31
C LEU A 149 9.33 21.86 -13.11
N ILE A 150 9.25 21.95 -14.44
CA ILE A 150 10.35 21.71 -15.37
C ILE A 150 10.72 23.03 -16.04
N SER A 151 12.01 23.40 -15.97
CA SER A 151 12.57 24.54 -16.72
C SER A 151 13.98 24.22 -17.21
N ASP A 152 14.57 25.11 -18.01
CA ASP A 152 15.97 24.97 -18.43
C ASP A 152 16.93 24.98 -17.24
N GLU A 153 16.66 25.77 -16.20
CA GLU A 153 17.43 25.78 -14.95
C GLU A 153 17.14 24.56 -14.06
N ARG A 154 16.02 23.89 -14.29
CA ARG A 154 15.53 22.79 -13.47
C ARG A 154 14.95 21.66 -14.34
N PRO A 155 15.80 20.85 -14.99
CA PRO A 155 15.35 19.78 -15.85
C PRO A 155 14.62 18.67 -15.05
N SER A 156 13.87 17.85 -15.77
CA SER A 156 13.20 16.68 -15.21
C SER A 156 14.20 15.69 -14.59
N LYS A 157 14.00 15.32 -13.33
CA LYS A 157 14.79 14.32 -12.61
C LYS A 157 14.27 12.89 -12.78
N TYR A 158 13.06 12.71 -13.29
CA TYR A 158 12.40 11.41 -13.36
C TYR A 158 11.84 11.14 -14.76
N LYS A 159 11.89 9.87 -15.18
CA LYS A 159 11.20 9.40 -16.38
C LYS A 159 9.76 9.03 -16.04
N ALA A 160 8.85 9.22 -17.00
CA ALA A 160 7.47 8.78 -16.88
C ALA A 160 7.38 7.24 -16.69
N TYR A 161 6.49 6.78 -15.82
CA TYR A 161 6.20 5.36 -15.60
C TYR A 161 4.74 5.13 -15.21
N ASN A 162 4.28 3.87 -15.28
CA ASN A 162 2.98 3.41 -14.80
C ASN A 162 3.15 2.08 -14.05
#